data_AF-A0A287D8E5-F1
#
_entry.id   AF-A0A287D8E5-F1
#
_cell.length_a   1.000
_cell.length_b   1.000
_cell.length_c   1.000
_cell.angle_alpha   90.00
_cell.angle_beta   90.00
_cell.angle_gamma   90.00
#
_symmetry.space_group_name_H-M   'P 1'
#
loop_
_entity.id
_entity.type
_entity.pdbx_description
1 polymer ?
#
loop_
_entity_poly.entity_id
_entity_poly.type
_entity_poly.pdbx_seq_one_letter_code
_entity_poly.pdbx_strand_id
1 'polypeptide(L)'
;MGGSVLERLDGLAQYLPLGDPVVAVPPHCEAINKYGEYRAPKRSWRRRRLRGAETLTASCVGAIYEAQDTVSLPSVLRHVQSLEPEPGSPGSARTETLYYTDDTAMARALVQSLLAKEAFDEVDMAHRFAQEYKKDPDRGYGAGVITVFKKLLSPKCCDVYEPARAQFNGKGSYGNGGAMRVAGIPLAYSSVQDVQKFARLSAQLTHASSLGYNGAVLQALAVHLALQGESSSEHFLKQLLGHMEELEGDAQAVLDARELGMEEHPYSSRLKKVGELLDQDSVTREEVVSELGNGIAAFESVPTAIYCFLRCMEPDPEIPSAFNNLQRTLIYSISLGGDTDTIATMAGAIAGAYYGMDQVPESWQQSCEGYEETDVLAQSLHRVFQKSL
;
A
#
# COMPACT_ATOMS: atom_id res chain seq x y z
N MET A 1 -10.13 33.35 -6.73
CA MET A 1 -10.96 32.63 -7.71
C MET A 1 -10.15 31.42 -8.15
N GLY A 2 -10.20 30.38 -7.32
CA GLY A 2 -9.54 29.10 -7.57
C GLY A 2 -10.58 28.12 -8.07
N GLY A 3 -10.33 27.52 -9.23
CA GLY A 3 -11.10 26.37 -9.69
C GLY A 3 -10.61 25.11 -8.97
N SER A 4 -11.51 24.12 -8.84
CA SER A 4 -11.18 22.82 -8.24
C SER A 4 -10.04 22.12 -9.00
N VAL A 5 -9.34 21.17 -8.38
CA VAL A 5 -8.35 20.33 -9.10
C VAL A 5 -8.98 19.65 -10.33
N LEU A 6 -10.27 19.28 -10.27
CA LEU A 6 -11.00 18.70 -11.40
C LEU A 6 -11.27 19.71 -12.53
N GLU A 7 -11.60 20.96 -12.24
CA GLU A 7 -11.83 22.00 -13.27
C GLU A 7 -10.57 22.38 -14.04
N ARG A 8 -9.38 22.12 -13.48
CA ARG A 8 -8.09 22.32 -14.15
C ARG A 8 -7.71 21.19 -15.12
N LEU A 9 -8.47 20.08 -15.14
CA LEU A 9 -8.19 18.92 -16.00
C LEU A 9 -8.72 19.08 -17.43
N ASP A 10 -9.76 19.90 -17.66
CA ASP A 10 -10.40 20.06 -18.98
C ASP A 10 -9.80 21.19 -19.85
N GLY A 11 -8.85 21.97 -19.32
CA GLY A 11 -8.53 23.29 -19.89
C GLY A 11 -7.06 23.65 -20.01
N LEU A 12 -6.17 22.75 -20.46
CA LEU A 12 -4.77 23.13 -20.72
C LEU A 12 -4.23 22.55 -22.04
N ALA A 13 -4.74 23.09 -23.14
CA ALA A 13 -3.92 23.35 -24.31
C ALA A 13 -3.69 24.86 -24.41
N GLN A 14 -2.43 25.27 -24.36
CA GLN A 14 -1.84 26.56 -24.78
C GLN A 14 -1.42 27.59 -23.70
N TYR A 15 -0.11 27.93 -23.78
CA TYR A 15 0.64 29.12 -23.33
C TYR A 15 0.96 29.36 -21.83
N LEU A 16 2.26 29.22 -21.51
CA LEU A 16 3.04 30.01 -20.53
C LEU A 16 3.30 31.44 -21.09
N PRO A 17 3.75 32.48 -20.31
CA PRO A 17 4.50 32.41 -19.04
C PRO A 17 4.23 33.51 -17.95
N LEU A 18 4.89 33.31 -16.79
CA LEU A 18 5.53 34.27 -15.84
C LEU A 18 5.00 34.36 -14.40
N GLY A 19 5.83 33.86 -13.46
CA GLY A 19 6.14 34.50 -12.18
C GLY A 19 5.75 33.74 -10.90
N ASP A 20 6.54 32.76 -10.47
CA ASP A 20 6.35 32.07 -9.18
C ASP A 20 7.11 32.73 -8.02
N PRO A 21 6.52 32.82 -6.81
CA PRO A 21 7.25 33.00 -5.57
C PRO A 21 7.90 31.68 -5.11
N VAL A 22 9.09 31.80 -4.54
CA VAL A 22 9.97 30.69 -4.13
C VAL A 22 9.38 29.88 -2.98
N VAL A 23 8.97 28.64 -3.24
CA VAL A 23 8.74 27.61 -2.21
C VAL A 23 10.03 26.82 -2.01
N ALA A 24 10.43 26.62 -0.75
CA ALA A 24 11.68 25.94 -0.40
C ALA A 24 11.61 24.44 -0.72
N VAL A 25 12.42 24.01 -1.68
CA VAL A 25 12.66 22.60 -2.02
C VAL A 25 13.58 21.97 -0.96
N PRO A 26 13.30 20.76 -0.44
CA PRO A 26 14.21 20.07 0.48
C PRO A 26 15.57 19.82 -0.20
N PRO A 27 16.70 19.90 0.52
CA PRO A 27 18.06 19.96 -0.07
C PRO A 27 18.55 18.67 -0.80
N HIS A 28 17.66 17.71 -1.10
CA HIS A 28 18.00 16.47 -1.79
C HIS A 28 17.14 16.14 -3.02
N CYS A 29 16.24 17.02 -3.46
CA CYS A 29 15.57 16.90 -4.76
C CYS A 29 16.38 17.64 -5.85
N GLU A 30 17.53 17.12 -6.25
CA GLU A 30 18.12 17.45 -7.55
C GLU A 30 17.48 16.56 -8.63
N ALA A 31 16.27 16.91 -9.06
CA ALA A 31 15.65 16.31 -10.24
C ALA A 31 15.11 17.44 -11.12
N ILE A 32 15.98 17.92 -12.03
CA ILE A 32 15.72 18.53 -13.35
C ILE A 32 17.00 19.32 -13.69
N ASN A 33 17.75 18.90 -14.71
CA ASN A 33 18.76 19.76 -15.29
C ASN A 33 18.07 20.86 -16.14
N LYS A 34 18.80 21.89 -16.58
CA LYS A 34 18.29 23.01 -17.40
C LYS A 34 17.58 22.58 -18.71
N TYR A 35 17.60 21.30 -19.07
CA TYR A 35 17.05 20.70 -20.28
C TYR A 35 15.85 19.74 -20.02
N GLY A 36 15.35 19.61 -18.79
CA GLY A 36 14.14 18.84 -18.51
C GLY A 36 14.29 17.31 -18.51
N GLU A 37 15.52 16.79 -18.49
CA GLU A 37 15.74 15.34 -18.42
C GLU A 37 15.75 14.82 -16.97
N TYR A 38 14.96 13.77 -16.71
CA TYR A 38 14.87 13.07 -15.43
C TYR A 38 16.19 12.33 -15.13
N ARG A 39 16.87 12.70 -14.04
CA ARG A 39 18.10 12.02 -13.59
C ARG A 39 17.72 10.77 -12.79
N ALA A 40 18.20 9.60 -13.21
CA ALA A 40 18.01 8.37 -12.44
C ALA A 40 18.53 8.53 -10.99
N PRO A 41 17.75 8.17 -9.96
CA PRO A 41 18.17 8.35 -8.57
C PRO A 41 19.45 7.56 -8.26
N LYS A 42 20.34 8.13 -7.42
CA LYS A 42 21.58 7.48 -6.97
C LYS A 42 21.27 6.10 -6.36
N ARG A 43 22.11 5.09 -6.62
CA ARG A 43 21.93 3.69 -6.17
C ARG A 43 21.60 3.52 -4.69
N SER A 44 22.21 4.31 -3.81
CA SER A 44 21.93 4.29 -2.36
C SER A 44 20.48 4.71 -2.03
N TRP A 45 19.90 5.57 -2.85
CA TRP A 45 18.58 6.14 -2.67
C TRP A 45 17.46 5.14 -2.99
N ARG A 46 17.59 4.42 -4.11
CA ARG A 46 16.67 3.31 -4.45
C ARG A 46 16.71 2.18 -3.42
N ARG A 47 17.89 1.82 -2.91
CA ARG A 47 18.03 0.83 -1.83
C ARG A 47 17.27 1.24 -0.57
N ARG A 48 17.33 2.52 -0.18
CA ARG A 48 16.61 3.05 0.99
C ARG A 48 15.10 3.02 0.81
N ARG A 49 14.60 3.34 -0.38
CA ARG A 49 13.17 3.27 -0.71
C ARG A 49 12.63 1.85 -0.69
N LEU A 50 13.37 0.89 -1.23
CA LEU A 50 12.96 -0.51 -1.24
C LEU A 50 12.88 -1.09 0.17
N ARG A 51 13.88 -0.81 1.01
CA ARG A 51 13.86 -1.21 2.42
C ARG A 51 12.76 -0.48 3.20
N GLY A 52 12.52 0.78 2.90
CA GLY A 52 11.48 1.59 3.56
C GLY A 52 10.07 1.14 3.20
N ALA A 53 9.84 0.63 1.98
CA ALA A 53 8.56 0.08 1.51
C ALA A 53 8.15 -1.23 2.20
N GLU A 54 8.79 -1.59 3.31
CA GLU A 54 8.35 -2.69 4.13
C GLU A 54 6.99 -2.40 4.76
N THR A 55 6.18 -3.44 4.90
CA THR A 55 4.84 -3.36 5.47
C THR A 55 4.80 -3.69 6.96
N LEU A 56 5.92 -4.16 7.52
CA LEU A 56 5.96 -4.76 8.86
C LEU A 56 5.59 -3.76 9.96
N THR A 57 6.28 -2.61 10.01
CA THR A 57 6.02 -1.62 11.08
C THR A 57 4.56 -1.21 11.12
N ALA A 58 3.94 -1.08 9.95
CA ALA A 58 2.56 -0.69 9.81
C ALA A 58 1.58 -1.80 10.25
N SER A 59 1.79 -3.04 9.81
CA SER A 59 1.02 -4.22 10.23
C SER A 59 1.06 -4.40 11.75
N CYS A 60 2.26 -4.41 12.33
CA CYS A 60 2.45 -4.65 13.76
C CYS A 60 1.84 -3.58 14.67
N VAL A 61 1.91 -2.30 14.27
CA VAL A 61 1.34 -1.19 15.06
C VAL A 61 -0.18 -1.10 14.86
N GLY A 62 -0.67 -1.34 13.64
CA GLY A 62 -2.09 -1.30 13.31
C GLY A 62 -2.91 -2.43 13.95
N ALA A 63 -2.36 -3.65 14.04
CA ALA A 63 -3.05 -4.85 14.52
C ALA A 63 -3.72 -4.72 15.90
N ILE A 64 -3.21 -3.83 16.76
CA ILE A 64 -3.79 -3.59 18.09
C ILE A 64 -5.18 -2.93 18.02
N TYR A 65 -5.47 -2.25 16.91
CA TYR A 65 -6.69 -1.48 16.70
C TYR A 65 -7.63 -2.13 15.67
N GLU A 66 -7.32 -3.34 15.20
CA GLU A 66 -8.11 -4.05 14.20
C GLU A 66 -9.57 -4.22 14.65
N ALA A 67 -10.50 -4.03 13.72
CA ALA A 67 -11.95 -4.13 13.91
C ALA A 67 -12.55 -3.17 14.96
N GLN A 68 -11.82 -2.13 15.39
CA GLN A 68 -12.39 -1.06 16.20
C GLN A 68 -13.06 -0.01 15.32
N ASP A 69 -14.41 0.10 15.40
CA ASP A 69 -15.18 1.08 14.62
C ASP A 69 -14.70 2.52 14.82
N THR A 70 -14.25 2.84 16.04
CA THR A 70 -13.71 4.16 16.39
C THR A 70 -12.39 4.02 17.12
N VAL A 71 -11.37 4.72 16.64
CA VAL A 71 -10.04 4.73 17.23
C VAL A 71 -9.69 6.16 17.63
N SER A 72 -9.41 6.36 18.92
CA SER A 72 -9.03 7.67 19.44
C SER A 72 -7.57 7.99 19.08
N LEU A 73 -7.31 9.12 18.41
CA LEU A 73 -5.95 9.58 18.10
C LEU A 73 -5.05 9.66 19.36
N PRO A 74 -5.49 10.21 20.52
CA PRO A 74 -4.73 10.13 21.77
C PRO A 74 -4.36 8.70 22.23
N SER A 75 -5.12 7.68 21.85
CA SER A 75 -4.76 6.28 22.10
C SER A 75 -3.58 5.86 21.22
N VAL A 76 -3.66 6.12 19.91
CA VAL A 76 -2.61 5.81 18.94
C VAL A 76 -1.30 6.52 19.30
N LEU A 77 -1.37 7.82 19.63
CA LEU A 77 -0.21 8.60 20.04
C LEU A 77 0.48 8.03 21.28
N ARG A 78 -0.29 7.65 22.31
CA ARG A 78 0.28 7.01 23.52
C ARG A 78 0.88 5.65 23.21
N HIS A 79 0.25 4.89 22.31
CA HIS A 79 0.76 3.58 21.91
C HIS A 79 2.13 3.71 21.25
N VAL A 80 2.27 4.56 20.24
CA VAL A 80 3.56 4.74 19.54
C VAL A 80 4.63 5.39 20.43
N GLN A 81 4.23 6.31 21.32
CA GLN A 81 5.14 6.87 22.34
C GLN A 81 5.68 5.81 23.30
N SER A 82 4.92 4.74 23.57
CA SER A 82 5.38 3.63 24.42
C SER A 82 6.47 2.75 23.78
N LEU A 83 6.75 2.94 22.48
CA LEU A 83 7.81 2.23 21.76
C LEU A 83 9.16 2.93 21.88
N GLU A 84 9.16 4.23 22.19
CA GLU A 84 10.37 5.04 22.30
C GLU A 84 11.14 4.68 23.58
N PRO A 85 12.45 4.41 23.48
CA PRO A 85 13.28 4.12 24.64
C PRO A 85 13.60 5.40 25.43
N GLU A 86 14.20 5.22 26.62
CA GLU A 86 14.72 6.34 27.40
C GLU A 86 15.73 7.16 26.57
N PRO A 87 15.71 8.51 26.64
CA PRO A 87 16.58 9.37 25.85
C PRO A 87 18.06 8.96 25.91
N GLY A 88 18.65 8.71 24.73
CA GLY A 88 20.04 8.27 24.58
C GLY A 88 20.26 6.76 24.51
N SER A 89 19.20 5.96 24.69
CA SER A 89 19.25 4.50 24.46
C SER A 89 18.92 4.20 22.99
N PRO A 90 19.69 3.33 22.30
CA PRO A 90 19.37 2.90 20.94
C PRO A 90 18.20 1.91 20.93
N GLY A 91 17.59 1.72 19.76
CA GLY A 91 16.59 0.68 19.56
C GLY A 91 15.20 1.00 20.11
N SER A 92 14.45 -0.05 20.47
CA SER A 92 13.08 0.01 20.98
C SER A 92 13.01 -0.19 22.49
N ALA A 93 12.06 0.47 23.16
CA ALA A 93 11.67 0.15 24.54
C ALA A 93 11.01 -1.24 24.69
N ARG A 94 10.50 -1.79 23.57
CA ARG A 94 9.61 -2.95 23.51
C ARG A 94 9.97 -3.88 22.34
N THR A 95 11.23 -4.29 22.27
CA THR A 95 11.79 -5.13 21.21
C THR A 95 10.95 -6.37 20.94
N GLU A 96 10.55 -6.55 19.67
CA GLU A 96 9.75 -7.68 19.15
C GLU A 96 8.50 -8.04 19.97
N THR A 97 7.86 -7.05 20.61
CA THR A 97 6.61 -7.28 21.35
C THR A 97 5.35 -7.09 20.51
N LEU A 98 5.48 -6.52 19.31
CA LEU A 98 4.39 -6.33 18.37
C LEU A 98 4.43 -7.45 17.32
N TYR A 99 3.49 -8.38 17.41
CA TYR A 99 3.37 -9.49 16.47
C TYR A 99 2.77 -9.01 15.14
N TYR A 100 3.23 -9.59 14.04
CA TYR A 100 2.65 -9.30 12.72
C TYR A 100 1.42 -10.18 12.43
N THR A 101 0.56 -9.73 11.52
CA THR A 101 -0.66 -10.43 11.07
C THR A 101 -0.48 -11.12 9.72
N ASP A 102 -1.54 -11.66 9.12
CA ASP A 102 -1.49 -12.32 7.83
C ASP A 102 -1.02 -11.40 6.69
N ASP A 103 -1.18 -10.09 6.81
CA ASP A 103 -0.58 -9.06 5.95
C ASP A 103 0.90 -9.33 5.70
N THR A 104 1.67 -9.40 6.78
CA THR A 104 3.11 -9.59 6.74
C THR A 104 3.46 -11.03 6.38
N ALA A 105 2.72 -12.01 6.90
CA ALA A 105 2.97 -13.42 6.58
C ALA A 105 2.85 -13.67 5.07
N MET A 106 1.80 -13.14 4.44
CA MET A 106 1.56 -13.24 3.01
C MET A 106 2.53 -12.39 2.20
N ALA A 107 2.89 -11.19 2.67
CA ALA A 107 3.91 -10.36 2.02
C ALA A 107 5.27 -11.06 2.00
N ARG A 108 5.70 -11.67 3.12
CA ARG A 108 6.93 -12.47 3.19
C ARG A 108 6.89 -13.65 2.23
N ALA A 109 5.80 -14.41 2.20
CA ALA A 109 5.63 -15.55 1.29
C ALA A 109 5.70 -15.11 -0.20
N LEU A 110 5.09 -13.98 -0.55
CA LEU A 110 5.17 -13.40 -1.91
C LEU A 110 6.61 -13.06 -2.26
N VAL A 111 7.32 -12.35 -1.38
CA VAL A 111 8.72 -11.95 -1.60
C VAL A 111 9.64 -13.17 -1.70
N GLN A 112 9.46 -14.16 -0.83
CA GLN A 112 10.21 -15.41 -0.87
C GLN A 112 10.00 -16.17 -2.20
N SER A 113 8.80 -16.13 -2.78
CA SER A 113 8.55 -16.71 -4.10
C SER A 113 9.34 -15.98 -5.19
N LEU A 114 9.24 -14.64 -5.22
CA LEU A 114 9.99 -13.82 -6.18
C LEU A 114 11.49 -14.07 -6.08
N LEU A 115 12.03 -14.20 -4.87
CA LEU A 115 13.45 -14.47 -4.64
C LEU A 115 13.85 -15.88 -5.06
N ALA A 116 13.06 -16.90 -4.72
CA ALA A 116 13.37 -18.29 -5.04
C ALA A 116 13.34 -18.55 -6.55
N LYS A 117 12.49 -17.81 -7.26
CA LYS A 117 12.25 -18.00 -8.70
C LYS A 117 12.97 -16.97 -9.57
N GLU A 118 13.51 -15.91 -8.96
CA GLU A 118 14.01 -14.70 -9.61
C GLU A 118 13.04 -14.14 -10.69
N ALA A 119 11.76 -14.43 -10.51
CA ALA A 119 10.66 -14.11 -11.42
C ALA A 119 9.33 -14.40 -10.69
N PHE A 120 8.22 -14.04 -11.32
CA PHE A 120 6.89 -14.44 -10.92
C PHE A 120 6.65 -15.88 -11.39
N ASP A 121 6.27 -16.74 -10.45
CA ASP A 121 5.83 -18.12 -10.69
C ASP A 121 4.60 -18.33 -9.81
N GLU A 122 3.43 -18.36 -10.44
CA GLU A 122 2.15 -18.49 -9.76
C GLU A 122 2.02 -19.79 -8.96
N VAL A 123 2.67 -20.86 -9.41
CA VAL A 123 2.58 -22.18 -8.76
C VAL A 123 3.41 -22.19 -7.48
N ASP A 124 4.64 -21.69 -7.55
CA ASP A 124 5.50 -21.54 -6.37
C ASP A 124 4.86 -20.58 -5.35
N MET A 125 4.34 -19.43 -5.80
CA MET A 125 3.71 -18.45 -4.92
C MET A 125 2.45 -19.00 -4.25
N ALA A 126 1.58 -19.69 -4.98
CA ALA A 126 0.37 -20.31 -4.44
C ALA A 126 0.71 -21.36 -3.37
N HIS A 127 1.69 -22.21 -3.64
CA HIS A 127 2.14 -23.20 -2.65
C HIS A 127 2.76 -22.54 -1.42
N ARG A 128 3.54 -21.47 -1.57
CA ARG A 128 4.11 -20.74 -0.42
C ARG A 128 3.03 -20.12 0.45
N PHE A 129 2.00 -19.51 -0.14
CA PHE A 129 0.85 -19.02 0.62
C PHE A 129 0.18 -20.13 1.43
N ALA A 130 -0.06 -21.27 0.79
CA ALA A 130 -0.72 -22.39 1.42
C ALA A 130 0.14 -23.05 2.52
N GLN A 131 1.46 -23.13 2.33
CA GLN A 131 2.39 -23.64 3.34
C GLN A 131 2.59 -22.66 4.50
N GLU A 132 2.60 -21.35 4.25
CA GLU A 132 2.69 -20.35 5.32
C GLU A 132 1.46 -20.43 6.22
N TYR A 133 0.26 -20.46 5.64
CA TYR A 133 -0.97 -20.69 6.40
C TYR A 133 -0.92 -22.01 7.19
N LYS A 134 -0.39 -23.09 6.60
CA LYS A 134 -0.26 -24.38 7.29
C LYS A 134 0.71 -24.30 8.47
N LYS A 135 1.79 -23.52 8.34
CA LYS A 135 2.83 -23.34 9.36
C LYS A 135 2.28 -22.56 10.55
N ASP A 136 1.53 -21.49 10.28
CA ASP A 136 1.07 -20.56 11.29
C ASP A 136 -0.36 -20.05 10.96
N PRO A 137 -1.40 -20.86 11.22
CA PRO A 137 -2.77 -20.56 10.77
C PRO A 137 -3.47 -19.46 11.59
N ASP A 138 -2.92 -19.09 12.74
CA ASP A 138 -3.56 -18.21 13.74
C ASP A 138 -3.12 -16.73 13.59
N ARG A 139 -2.70 -16.33 12.38
CA ARG A 139 -2.18 -14.99 12.06
C ARG A 139 -3.22 -13.93 11.69
N GLY A 140 -4.52 -14.24 11.75
CA GLY A 140 -5.58 -13.29 11.41
C GLY A 140 -6.28 -13.53 10.06
N TYR A 141 -5.90 -14.58 9.32
CA TYR A 141 -6.46 -14.85 7.99
C TYR A 141 -7.99 -14.81 7.92
N GLY A 142 -8.50 -14.06 6.95
CA GLY A 142 -9.93 -14.01 6.65
C GLY A 142 -10.55 -15.39 6.42
N ALA A 143 -11.74 -15.63 7.00
CA ALA A 143 -12.39 -16.96 6.99
C ALA A 143 -12.57 -17.55 5.58
N GLY A 144 -12.84 -16.70 4.58
CA GLY A 144 -12.96 -17.12 3.19
C GLY A 144 -11.67 -17.70 2.63
N VAL A 145 -10.53 -17.02 2.81
CA VAL A 145 -9.26 -17.38 2.15
C VAL A 145 -8.67 -18.68 2.70
N ILE A 146 -9.02 -19.07 3.92
CA ILE A 146 -8.63 -20.37 4.50
C ILE A 146 -9.04 -21.54 3.60
N THR A 147 -10.21 -21.47 2.95
CA THR A 147 -10.67 -22.51 2.03
C THR A 147 -9.77 -22.61 0.79
N VAL A 148 -9.26 -21.48 0.31
CA VAL A 148 -8.30 -21.43 -0.80
C VAL A 148 -7.01 -22.14 -0.41
N PHE A 149 -6.43 -21.83 0.75
CA PHE A 149 -5.19 -22.47 1.20
C PHE A 149 -5.34 -23.98 1.39
N LYS A 150 -6.46 -24.43 2.00
CA LYS A 150 -6.75 -25.86 2.15
C LYS A 150 -6.84 -26.60 0.80
N LYS A 151 -7.43 -25.96 -0.22
CA LYS A 151 -7.47 -26.51 -1.58
C LYS A 151 -6.10 -26.53 -2.26
N LEU A 152 -5.30 -25.47 -2.09
CA LEU A 152 -3.94 -25.39 -2.64
C LEU A 152 -2.96 -26.41 -2.01
N LEU A 153 -3.20 -26.81 -0.75
CA LEU A 153 -2.44 -27.90 -0.11
C LEU A 153 -2.82 -29.29 -0.63
N SER A 154 -3.94 -29.42 -1.35
CA SER A 154 -4.40 -30.70 -1.87
C SER A 154 -3.55 -31.11 -3.07
N PRO A 155 -3.05 -32.36 -3.12
CA PRO A 155 -2.33 -32.87 -4.30
C PRO A 155 -3.23 -33.00 -5.54
N LYS A 156 -4.53 -32.73 -5.41
CA LYS A 156 -5.50 -32.71 -6.50
C LYS A 156 -5.63 -31.33 -7.17
N CYS A 157 -4.99 -30.30 -6.63
CA CYS A 157 -5.00 -28.97 -7.23
C CYS A 157 -4.05 -28.93 -8.43
N CYS A 158 -4.63 -28.93 -9.64
CA CYS A 158 -3.86 -28.80 -10.89
C CYS A 158 -3.83 -27.36 -11.42
N ASP A 159 -4.84 -26.56 -11.07
CA ASP A 159 -4.96 -25.15 -11.44
C ASP A 159 -4.98 -24.32 -10.16
N VAL A 160 -3.90 -23.56 -9.92
CA VAL A 160 -3.70 -22.77 -8.69
C VAL A 160 -4.64 -21.56 -8.58
N TYR A 161 -5.34 -21.20 -9.66
CA TYR A 161 -6.34 -20.12 -9.65
C TYR A 161 -7.76 -20.62 -9.41
N GLU A 162 -8.05 -21.91 -9.65
CA GLU A 162 -9.39 -22.48 -9.44
C GLU A 162 -9.91 -22.29 -8.01
N PRO A 163 -9.12 -22.51 -6.94
CA PRO A 163 -9.60 -22.35 -5.59
C PRO A 163 -10.16 -20.96 -5.30
N ALA A 164 -9.51 -19.91 -5.81
CA ALA A 164 -9.94 -18.52 -5.67
C ALA A 164 -11.20 -18.22 -6.50
N ARG A 165 -11.27 -18.74 -7.74
CA ARG A 165 -12.47 -18.59 -8.59
C ARG A 165 -13.70 -19.25 -7.98
N ALA A 166 -13.53 -20.35 -7.25
CA ALA A 166 -14.65 -21.05 -6.60
C ALA A 166 -15.22 -20.32 -5.37
N GLN A 167 -14.55 -19.28 -4.86
CA GLN A 167 -15.01 -18.54 -3.69
C GLN A 167 -16.32 -17.78 -3.97
N PHE A 168 -17.14 -17.60 -2.94
CA PHE A 168 -18.37 -16.80 -2.99
C PHE A 168 -19.31 -17.19 -4.14
N ASN A 169 -19.57 -18.49 -4.28
CA ASN A 169 -20.42 -19.06 -5.34
C ASN A 169 -19.92 -18.76 -6.76
N GLY A 170 -18.60 -18.71 -6.96
CA GLY A 170 -18.00 -18.44 -8.27
C GLY A 170 -17.68 -16.96 -8.54
N LYS A 171 -18.09 -16.06 -7.64
CA LYS A 171 -17.87 -14.60 -7.81
C LYS A 171 -16.46 -14.14 -7.45
N GLY A 172 -15.74 -14.95 -6.67
CA GLY A 172 -14.42 -14.58 -6.15
C GLY A 172 -14.48 -13.59 -4.98
N SER A 173 -13.37 -13.49 -4.25
CA SER A 173 -13.24 -12.53 -3.12
C SER A 173 -12.99 -11.11 -3.61
N TYR A 174 -13.68 -10.13 -3.03
CA TYR A 174 -13.45 -8.69 -3.18
C TYR A 174 -12.64 -8.08 -2.03
N GLY A 175 -12.16 -8.91 -1.09
CA GLY A 175 -11.35 -8.46 0.05
C GLY A 175 -10.02 -7.83 -0.36
N ASN A 176 -9.42 -7.07 0.56
CA ASN A 176 -8.15 -6.38 0.38
C ASN A 176 -6.91 -7.27 0.59
N GLY A 177 -7.07 -8.54 0.95
CA GLY A 177 -5.94 -9.45 1.18
C GLY A 177 -5.03 -9.62 -0.03
N GLY A 178 -5.54 -9.41 -1.26
CA GLY A 178 -4.72 -9.30 -2.47
C GLY A 178 -3.77 -8.09 -2.45
N ALA A 179 -4.27 -6.94 -2.00
CA ALA A 179 -3.56 -5.66 -1.96
C ALA A 179 -2.58 -5.56 -0.78
N MET A 180 -2.94 -6.08 0.41
CA MET A 180 -2.12 -5.98 1.62
C MET A 180 -0.70 -6.55 1.44
N ARG A 181 -0.54 -7.55 0.57
CA ARG A 181 0.73 -8.27 0.32
C ARG A 181 1.48 -7.82 -0.93
N VAL A 182 0.90 -6.96 -1.76
CA VAL A 182 1.33 -6.77 -3.16
C VAL A 182 2.61 -5.95 -3.32
N ALA A 183 3.06 -5.25 -2.28
CA ALA A 183 4.16 -4.28 -2.34
C ALA A 183 5.48 -4.88 -2.87
N GLY A 184 5.72 -6.19 -2.72
CA GLY A 184 6.88 -6.85 -3.30
C GLY A 184 6.95 -6.82 -4.83
N ILE A 185 5.80 -6.75 -5.52
CA ILE A 185 5.70 -6.73 -6.99
C ILE A 185 6.35 -5.46 -7.59
N PRO A 186 5.96 -4.23 -7.23
CA PRO A 186 6.59 -3.02 -7.77
C PRO A 186 8.04 -2.80 -7.32
N LEU A 187 8.51 -3.52 -6.29
CA LEU A 187 9.93 -3.56 -5.91
C LEU A 187 10.76 -4.46 -6.85
N ALA A 188 10.14 -5.53 -7.37
CA ALA A 188 10.77 -6.48 -8.28
C ALA A 188 10.66 -6.05 -9.76
N TYR A 189 9.55 -5.41 -10.15
CA TYR A 189 9.25 -5.07 -11.54
C TYR A 189 9.23 -3.55 -11.76
N SER A 190 9.94 -3.10 -12.80
CA SER A 190 10.11 -1.67 -13.10
C SER A 190 9.17 -1.13 -14.18
N SER A 191 8.58 -1.98 -15.01
CA SER A 191 7.61 -1.53 -16.03
C SER A 191 6.20 -1.51 -15.44
N VAL A 192 5.43 -0.48 -15.76
CA VAL A 192 4.03 -0.38 -15.32
C VAL A 192 3.22 -1.58 -15.82
N GLN A 193 3.51 -2.09 -17.04
CA GLN A 193 2.82 -3.27 -17.57
C GLN A 193 3.07 -4.52 -16.71
N ASP A 194 4.31 -4.78 -16.30
CA ASP A 194 4.63 -5.93 -15.45
C ASP A 194 4.08 -5.75 -14.03
N VAL A 195 4.11 -4.53 -13.48
CA VAL A 195 3.49 -4.23 -12.19
C VAL A 195 2.00 -4.57 -12.22
N GLN A 196 1.25 -4.07 -13.20
CA GLN A 196 -0.19 -4.39 -13.31
C GLN A 196 -0.42 -5.89 -13.54
N LYS A 197 0.35 -6.51 -14.44
CA LYS A 197 0.21 -7.93 -14.78
C LYS A 197 0.46 -8.82 -13.56
N PHE A 198 1.60 -8.66 -12.88
CA PHE A 198 1.97 -9.54 -11.78
C PHE A 198 1.26 -9.18 -10.47
N ALA A 199 0.83 -7.93 -10.27
CA ALA A 199 -0.09 -7.59 -9.17
C ALA A 199 -1.43 -8.33 -9.36
N ARG A 200 -2.01 -8.29 -10.58
CA ARG A 200 -3.24 -9.03 -10.90
C ARG A 200 -3.08 -10.53 -10.70
N LEU A 201 -2.06 -11.14 -11.30
CA LEU A 201 -1.84 -12.59 -11.20
C LEU A 201 -1.57 -13.02 -9.75
N SER A 202 -0.74 -12.29 -9.00
CA SER A 202 -0.48 -12.61 -7.59
C SER A 202 -1.74 -12.48 -6.72
N ALA A 203 -2.62 -11.52 -7.00
CA ALA A 203 -3.88 -11.33 -6.31
C ALA A 203 -4.87 -12.46 -6.62
N GLN A 204 -4.99 -12.85 -7.89
CA GLN A 204 -5.91 -13.89 -8.39
C GLN A 204 -5.68 -15.27 -7.77
N LEU A 205 -4.52 -15.54 -7.16
CA LEU A 205 -4.28 -16.74 -6.35
C LEU A 205 -5.24 -16.88 -5.16
N THR A 206 -5.83 -15.78 -4.68
CA THR A 206 -6.81 -15.79 -3.59
C THR A 206 -8.04 -14.92 -3.83
N HIS A 207 -7.95 -13.92 -4.72
CA HIS A 207 -8.97 -12.91 -5.00
C HIS A 207 -9.30 -12.87 -6.48
N ALA A 208 -10.29 -13.67 -6.89
CA ALA A 208 -10.68 -13.81 -8.29
C ALA A 208 -11.67 -12.74 -8.80
N SER A 209 -12.31 -11.99 -7.90
CA SER A 209 -13.16 -10.85 -8.30
C SER A 209 -12.28 -9.68 -8.71
N SER A 210 -12.67 -8.96 -9.75
CA SER A 210 -12.01 -7.70 -10.16
C SER A 210 -11.99 -6.68 -9.07
N LEU A 211 -13.01 -6.65 -8.22
CA LEU A 211 -13.05 -5.79 -7.05
C LEU A 211 -11.89 -6.09 -6.09
N GLY A 212 -11.44 -7.34 -5.98
CA GLY A 212 -10.26 -7.71 -5.20
C GLY A 212 -8.95 -7.45 -5.95
N TYR A 213 -8.80 -7.98 -7.16
CA TYR A 213 -7.52 -7.91 -7.87
C TYR A 213 -7.20 -6.52 -8.46
N ASN A 214 -8.20 -5.70 -8.81
CA ASN A 214 -7.96 -4.32 -9.24
C ASN A 214 -7.51 -3.44 -8.06
N GLY A 215 -7.96 -3.73 -6.83
CA GLY A 215 -7.43 -3.08 -5.63
C GLY A 215 -5.95 -3.41 -5.41
N ALA A 216 -5.56 -4.67 -5.63
CA ALA A 216 -4.15 -5.05 -5.58
C ALA A 216 -3.31 -4.36 -6.67
N VAL A 217 -3.86 -4.23 -7.88
CA VAL A 217 -3.19 -3.48 -8.96
C VAL A 217 -3.06 -2.00 -8.59
N LEU A 218 -4.12 -1.36 -8.06
CA LEU A 218 -4.09 0.02 -7.62
C LEU A 218 -3.03 0.25 -6.53
N GLN A 219 -2.99 -0.61 -5.51
CA GLN A 219 -1.98 -0.54 -4.46
C GLN A 219 -0.56 -0.71 -5.01
N ALA A 220 -0.35 -1.65 -5.93
CA ALA A 220 0.95 -1.85 -6.56
C ALA A 220 1.39 -0.64 -7.40
N LEU A 221 0.46 0.01 -8.12
CA LEU A 221 0.71 1.23 -8.88
C LEU A 221 1.05 2.41 -7.96
N ALA A 222 0.35 2.55 -6.82
CA ALA A 222 0.65 3.59 -5.84
C ALA A 222 2.08 3.45 -5.28
N VAL A 223 2.47 2.24 -4.88
CA VAL A 223 3.85 1.96 -4.46
C VAL A 223 4.84 2.21 -5.60
N HIS A 224 4.49 1.83 -6.84
CA HIS A 224 5.34 2.07 -8.01
C HIS A 224 5.60 3.57 -8.26
N LEU A 225 4.58 4.42 -8.21
CA LEU A 225 4.72 5.87 -8.33
C LEU A 225 5.52 6.46 -7.17
N ALA A 226 5.27 5.98 -5.94
CA ALA A 226 6.03 6.39 -4.77
C ALA A 226 7.54 6.11 -4.92
N LEU A 227 7.93 4.96 -5.50
CA LEU A 227 9.34 4.62 -5.77
C LEU A 227 10.00 5.56 -6.79
N GLN A 228 9.23 6.16 -7.68
CA GLN A 228 9.70 7.16 -8.66
C GLN A 228 9.87 8.55 -8.03
N GLY A 229 9.42 8.74 -6.78
CA GLY A 229 9.53 10.01 -6.08
C GLY A 229 8.56 11.07 -6.58
N GLU A 230 7.39 10.67 -7.09
CA GLU A 230 6.33 11.61 -7.46
C GLU A 230 5.86 12.40 -6.24
N SER A 231 6.09 13.71 -6.24
CA SER A 231 5.84 14.60 -5.11
C SER A 231 4.54 15.39 -5.21
N SER A 232 3.94 15.47 -6.41
CA SER A 232 2.67 16.14 -6.62
C SER A 232 1.52 15.16 -6.37
N SER A 233 0.70 15.45 -5.36
CA SER A 233 -0.51 14.66 -5.08
C SER A 233 -1.47 14.66 -6.27
N GLU A 234 -1.59 15.78 -6.98
CA GLU A 234 -2.39 15.90 -8.21
C GLU A 234 -1.87 14.97 -9.31
N HIS A 235 -0.56 14.98 -9.57
CA HIS A 235 0.02 14.11 -10.59
C HIS A 235 -0.10 12.63 -10.20
N PHE A 236 0.15 12.32 -8.93
CA PHE A 236 0.03 10.98 -8.38
C PHE A 236 -1.39 10.43 -8.59
N LEU A 237 -2.42 11.19 -8.22
CA LEU A 237 -3.82 10.80 -8.44
C LEU A 237 -4.17 10.69 -9.91
N LYS A 238 -3.72 11.62 -10.74
CA LYS A 238 -3.99 11.59 -12.18
C LYS A 238 -3.43 10.33 -12.85
N GLN A 239 -2.21 9.91 -12.50
CA GLN A 239 -1.61 8.67 -13.02
C GLN A 239 -2.41 7.44 -12.58
N LEU A 240 -2.77 7.36 -11.29
CA LEU A 240 -3.58 6.24 -10.79
C LEU A 240 -4.96 6.20 -11.44
N LEU A 241 -5.64 7.34 -11.54
CA LEU A 241 -6.96 7.44 -12.14
C LEU A 241 -6.94 7.00 -13.61
N GLY A 242 -5.96 7.46 -14.40
CA GLY A 242 -5.84 7.06 -15.80
C GLY A 242 -5.69 5.55 -15.98
N HIS A 243 -4.93 4.89 -15.11
CA HIS A 243 -4.84 3.42 -15.12
C HIS A 243 -6.13 2.74 -14.65
N MET A 244 -6.78 3.24 -13.60
CA MET A 244 -8.00 2.62 -13.09
C MET A 244 -9.18 2.77 -14.05
N GLU A 245 -9.30 3.89 -14.77
CA GLU A 245 -10.34 4.08 -15.78
C GLU A 245 -10.18 3.07 -16.95
N GLU A 246 -8.94 2.76 -17.36
CA GLU A 246 -8.67 1.71 -18.34
C GLU A 246 -9.05 0.32 -17.80
N LEU A 247 -8.63 0.00 -16.56
CA LEU A 247 -8.85 -1.31 -15.96
C LEU A 247 -10.30 -1.60 -15.59
N GLU A 248 -11.04 -0.59 -15.13
CA GLU A 248 -12.46 -0.69 -14.80
C GLU A 248 -13.36 -0.56 -16.03
N GLY A 249 -12.81 -0.15 -17.18
CA GLY A 249 -13.50 -0.20 -18.47
C GLY A 249 -13.62 -1.61 -19.07
N ASP A 250 -12.94 -2.61 -18.49
CA ASP A 250 -13.06 -4.00 -18.90
C ASP A 250 -14.46 -4.57 -18.60
N ALA A 251 -15.00 -5.36 -19.53
CA ALA A 251 -16.35 -5.89 -19.43
C ALA A 251 -16.55 -6.79 -18.20
N GLN A 252 -15.54 -7.57 -17.79
CA GLN A 252 -15.64 -8.40 -16.60
C GLN A 252 -15.62 -7.55 -15.33
N ALA A 253 -14.83 -6.47 -15.30
CA ALA A 253 -14.79 -5.56 -14.16
C ALA A 253 -16.16 -4.90 -13.90
N VAL A 254 -16.82 -4.42 -14.96
CA VAL A 254 -18.17 -3.86 -14.89
C VAL A 254 -19.19 -4.90 -14.41
N LEU A 255 -19.10 -6.14 -14.89
CA LEU A 255 -20.00 -7.23 -14.46
C LEU A 255 -19.84 -7.55 -12.98
N ASP A 256 -18.61 -7.72 -12.50
CA ASP A 256 -18.32 -8.03 -11.10
C ASP A 256 -18.86 -6.94 -10.16
N ALA A 257 -18.69 -5.67 -10.52
CA ALA A 257 -19.22 -4.53 -9.75
C ALA A 257 -20.76 -4.55 -9.70
N ARG A 258 -21.42 -4.71 -10.85
CA ARG A 258 -22.89 -4.80 -10.94
C ARG A 258 -23.44 -5.98 -10.14
N GLU A 259 -22.77 -7.12 -10.14
CA GLU A 259 -23.21 -8.30 -9.39
C GLU A 259 -23.23 -8.13 -7.86
N LEU A 260 -22.50 -7.14 -7.34
CA LEU A 260 -22.52 -6.74 -5.94
C LEU A 260 -23.35 -5.48 -5.67
N GLY A 261 -24.04 -4.95 -6.68
CA GLY A 261 -24.83 -3.72 -6.56
C GLY A 261 -23.99 -2.47 -6.35
N MET A 262 -22.72 -2.53 -6.77
CA MET A 262 -21.78 -1.41 -6.68
C MET A 262 -21.85 -0.52 -7.92
N GLU A 263 -21.31 0.70 -7.79
CA GLU A 263 -20.94 1.54 -8.94
C GLU A 263 -19.93 0.80 -9.84
N GLU A 264 -20.01 1.02 -11.16
CA GLU A 264 -19.24 0.27 -12.16
C GLU A 264 -17.73 0.57 -12.13
N HIS A 265 -17.34 1.75 -11.63
CA HIS A 265 -15.96 2.21 -11.54
C HIS A 265 -15.59 2.60 -10.10
N PRO A 266 -15.67 1.66 -9.14
CA PRO A 266 -15.60 1.96 -7.71
C PRO A 266 -14.27 2.57 -7.26
N TYR A 267 -13.16 2.21 -7.92
CA TYR A 267 -11.83 2.78 -7.64
C TYR A 267 -11.67 4.16 -8.27
N SER A 268 -12.03 4.33 -9.54
CA SER A 268 -11.94 5.62 -10.22
C SER A 268 -12.80 6.69 -9.54
N SER A 269 -14.02 6.31 -9.12
CA SER A 269 -14.93 7.15 -8.33
C SER A 269 -14.31 7.58 -7.00
N ARG A 270 -13.74 6.64 -6.24
CA ARG A 270 -13.08 6.97 -4.96
C ARG A 270 -11.81 7.77 -5.14
N LEU A 271 -11.01 7.53 -6.18
CA LEU A 271 -9.83 8.36 -6.46
C LEU A 271 -10.19 9.82 -6.76
N LYS A 272 -11.34 10.07 -7.41
CA LYS A 272 -11.89 11.42 -7.58
C LYS A 272 -12.24 12.05 -6.22
N LYS A 273 -12.92 11.30 -5.36
CA LYS A 273 -13.19 11.72 -3.97
C LYS A 273 -11.94 11.98 -3.15
N VAL A 274 -10.88 11.17 -3.32
CA VAL A 274 -9.57 11.44 -2.68
C VAL A 274 -9.05 12.81 -3.10
N GLY A 275 -9.14 13.17 -4.39
CA GLY A 275 -8.78 14.51 -4.88
C GLY A 275 -9.63 15.60 -4.23
N GLU A 276 -10.95 15.42 -4.17
CA GLU A 276 -11.87 16.36 -3.53
C GLU A 276 -11.56 16.57 -2.04
N LEU A 277 -11.29 15.49 -1.29
CA LEU A 277 -10.94 15.55 0.14
C LEU A 277 -9.58 16.22 0.39
N LEU A 278 -8.62 16.10 -0.53
CA LEU A 278 -7.32 16.75 -0.41
C LEU A 278 -7.39 18.27 -0.68
N ASP A 279 -8.38 18.73 -1.45
CA ASP A 279 -8.60 20.15 -1.76
C ASP A 279 -9.32 20.90 -0.62
N GLN A 280 -9.91 20.18 0.34
CA GLN A 280 -10.62 20.79 1.46
C GLN A 280 -9.66 21.31 2.54
N ASP A 281 -9.94 22.50 3.08
CA ASP A 281 -9.15 23.10 4.18
C ASP A 281 -9.18 22.25 5.47
N SER A 282 -10.28 21.54 5.71
CA SER A 282 -10.48 20.69 6.87
C SER A 282 -11.45 19.56 6.54
N VAL A 283 -11.04 18.33 6.81
CA VAL A 283 -11.85 17.11 6.60
C VAL A 283 -11.86 16.31 7.89
N THR A 284 -13.03 15.88 8.34
CA THR A 284 -13.14 15.02 9.53
C THR A 284 -12.82 13.57 9.19
N ARG A 285 -12.41 12.78 10.18
CA ARG A 285 -12.14 11.34 9.95
C ARG A 285 -13.42 10.59 9.59
N GLU A 286 -14.55 11.00 10.14
CA GLU A 286 -15.87 10.46 9.83
C GLU A 286 -16.26 10.70 8.37
N GLU A 287 -15.92 11.87 7.82
CA GLU A 287 -16.13 12.17 6.40
C GLU A 287 -15.25 11.30 5.50
N VAL A 288 -13.96 11.17 5.84
CA VAL A 288 -13.04 10.26 5.12
C VAL A 288 -13.57 8.83 5.09
N VAL A 289 -13.99 8.30 6.24
CA VAL A 289 -14.54 6.94 6.36
C VAL A 289 -15.86 6.81 5.59
N SER A 290 -16.73 7.82 5.63
CA SER A 290 -18.00 7.82 4.88
C SER A 290 -17.78 7.80 3.37
N GLU A 291 -16.80 8.57 2.87
CA GLU A 291 -16.57 8.73 1.43
C GLU A 291 -15.73 7.62 0.81
N LEU A 292 -14.72 7.14 1.55
CA LEU A 292 -13.73 6.18 1.04
C LEU A 292 -13.91 4.78 1.61
N GLY A 293 -14.40 4.67 2.86
CA GLY A 293 -14.45 3.44 3.64
C GLY A 293 -13.24 3.23 4.54
N ASN A 294 -13.35 2.27 5.45
CA ASN A 294 -12.25 1.74 6.27
C ASN A 294 -12.39 0.23 6.52
N GLY A 295 -13.02 -0.48 5.59
CA GLY A 295 -13.39 -1.90 5.73
C GLY A 295 -12.45 -2.87 5.02
N ILE A 296 -12.72 -4.17 5.21
CA ILE A 296 -11.95 -5.28 4.62
C ILE A 296 -12.09 -5.41 3.09
N ALA A 297 -13.05 -4.71 2.48
CA ALA A 297 -13.19 -4.69 1.03
C ALA A 297 -12.06 -3.86 0.41
N ALA A 298 -11.48 -4.33 -0.69
CA ALA A 298 -10.35 -3.66 -1.32
C ALA A 298 -10.68 -2.22 -1.78
N PHE A 299 -11.91 -2.00 -2.28
CA PHE A 299 -12.39 -0.68 -2.65
C PHE A 299 -12.72 0.23 -1.45
N GLU A 300 -12.82 -0.30 -0.23
CA GLU A 300 -13.04 0.48 1.01
C GLU A 300 -11.75 0.73 1.79
N SER A 301 -10.60 0.23 1.33
CA SER A 301 -9.34 0.31 2.08
C SER A 301 -8.17 0.81 1.23
N VAL A 302 -8.04 0.38 -0.02
CA VAL A 302 -6.93 0.82 -0.90
C VAL A 302 -7.00 2.33 -1.19
N PRO A 303 -8.15 2.92 -1.59
CA PRO A 303 -8.23 4.37 -1.78
C PRO A 303 -7.99 5.15 -0.49
N THR A 304 -8.45 4.63 0.65
CA THR A 304 -8.24 5.20 1.99
C THR A 304 -6.75 5.22 2.36
N ALA A 305 -6.02 4.13 2.10
CA ALA A 305 -4.58 4.08 2.32
C ALA A 305 -3.81 5.09 1.45
N ILE A 306 -4.21 5.25 0.18
CA ILE A 306 -3.66 6.27 -0.74
C ILE A 306 -3.94 7.68 -0.20
N TYR A 307 -5.18 7.95 0.23
CA TYR A 307 -5.53 9.23 0.87
C TYR A 307 -4.66 9.51 2.09
N CYS A 308 -4.48 8.53 2.99
CA CYS A 308 -3.65 8.68 4.19
C CYS A 308 -2.20 9.08 3.85
N PHE A 309 -1.62 8.44 2.83
CA PHE A 309 -0.29 8.79 2.34
C PHE A 309 -0.23 10.23 1.84
N LEU A 310 -1.13 10.60 0.90
CA LEU A 310 -1.13 11.91 0.27
C LEU A 310 -1.43 13.04 1.27
N ARG A 311 -2.42 12.84 2.15
CA ARG A 311 -2.82 13.80 3.19
C ARG A 311 -1.71 14.07 4.20
N CYS A 312 -0.89 13.07 4.48
CA CYS A 312 0.21 13.16 5.45
C CYS A 312 1.55 13.58 4.83
N MET A 313 1.59 13.91 3.53
CA MET A 313 2.73 14.64 2.96
C MET A 313 2.88 16.02 3.62
N GLU A 314 1.75 16.62 3.97
CA GLU A 314 1.65 17.88 4.71
C GLU A 314 1.52 17.63 6.23
N PRO A 315 1.83 18.64 7.07
CA PRO A 315 1.61 18.59 8.51
C PRO A 315 0.13 18.38 8.86
N ASP A 316 -0.13 17.69 9.96
CA ASP A 316 -1.45 17.59 10.56
C ASP A 316 -1.43 18.29 11.93
N PRO A 317 -2.34 19.24 12.22
CA PRO A 317 -2.31 20.00 13.46
C PRO A 317 -2.59 19.14 14.71
N GLU A 318 -3.22 17.98 14.56
CA GLU A 318 -3.52 17.07 15.67
C GLU A 318 -2.38 16.06 15.93
N ILE A 319 -1.47 15.89 14.97
CA ILE A 319 -0.31 14.99 15.11
C ILE A 319 0.95 15.81 15.42
N PRO A 320 1.65 15.56 16.54
CA PRO A 320 2.83 16.34 16.93
C PRO A 320 3.88 16.42 15.81
N SER A 321 4.43 17.62 15.59
CA SER A 321 5.44 17.90 14.54
C SER A 321 6.77 17.17 14.73
N ALA A 322 6.98 16.54 15.89
CA ALA A 322 8.12 15.66 16.15
C ALA A 322 8.05 14.35 15.34
N PHE A 323 6.85 13.91 14.92
CA PHE A 323 6.70 12.74 14.07
C PHE A 323 7.00 13.09 12.61
N ASN A 324 7.84 12.27 11.99
CA ASN A 324 8.14 12.38 10.56
C ASN A 324 6.91 12.00 9.71
N ASN A 325 7.00 12.15 8.38
CA ASN A 325 5.84 11.95 7.51
C ASN A 325 5.40 10.49 7.46
N LEU A 326 6.32 9.52 7.49
CA LEU A 326 5.97 8.09 7.56
C LEU A 326 5.20 7.78 8.85
N GLN A 327 5.72 8.22 10.00
CA GLN A 327 5.05 8.06 11.29
C GLN A 327 3.67 8.72 11.28
N ARG A 328 3.56 9.94 10.71
CA ARG A 328 2.29 10.66 10.57
C ARG A 328 1.29 9.86 9.72
N THR A 329 1.72 9.30 8.59
CA THR A 329 0.87 8.45 7.74
C THR A 329 0.31 7.27 8.53
N LEU A 330 1.14 6.55 9.29
CA LEU A 330 0.71 5.39 10.08
C LEU A 330 -0.23 5.79 11.23
N ILE A 331 0.10 6.85 11.96
CA ILE A 331 -0.74 7.36 13.05
C ILE A 331 -2.12 7.76 12.50
N TYR A 332 -2.13 8.49 11.38
CA TYR A 332 -3.36 8.95 10.76
C TYR A 332 -4.20 7.78 10.25
N SER A 333 -3.61 6.82 9.51
CA SER A 333 -4.34 5.67 8.98
C SER A 333 -4.98 4.82 10.08
N ILE A 334 -4.25 4.56 11.18
CA ILE A 334 -4.77 3.79 12.32
C ILE A 334 -5.92 4.56 13.00
N SER A 335 -5.82 5.89 13.06
CA SER A 335 -6.88 6.73 13.67
C SER A 335 -8.21 6.73 12.89
N LEU A 336 -8.25 6.19 11.66
CA LEU A 336 -9.50 6.01 10.91
C LEU A 336 -10.32 4.80 11.37
N GLY A 337 -9.77 3.91 12.20
CA GLY A 337 -10.46 2.71 12.66
C GLY A 337 -10.74 1.69 11.55
N GLY A 338 -11.59 0.72 11.86
CA GLY A 338 -11.94 -0.37 10.96
C GLY A 338 -10.81 -1.37 10.77
N ASP A 339 -10.46 -1.64 9.52
CA ASP A 339 -9.39 -2.56 9.11
C ASP A 339 -8.00 -1.89 9.20
N THR A 340 -7.63 -1.53 10.43
CA THR A 340 -6.51 -0.62 10.69
C THR A 340 -5.15 -1.20 10.34
N ASP A 341 -4.92 -2.50 10.51
CA ASP A 341 -3.65 -3.14 10.19
C ASP A 341 -3.43 -3.19 8.67
N THR A 342 -4.46 -3.56 7.90
CA THR A 342 -4.36 -3.61 6.44
C THR A 342 -4.24 -2.23 5.82
N ILE A 343 -5.06 -1.26 6.27
CA ILE A 343 -4.99 0.13 5.76
C ILE A 343 -3.63 0.75 6.10
N ALA A 344 -3.14 0.57 7.34
CA ALA A 344 -1.82 1.05 7.73
C ALA A 344 -0.73 0.37 6.91
N THR A 345 -0.78 -0.95 6.73
CA THR A 345 0.16 -1.73 5.90
C THR A 345 0.27 -1.16 4.50
N MET A 346 -0.86 -0.91 3.84
CA MET A 346 -0.89 -0.37 2.49
C MET A 346 -0.38 1.08 2.43
N ALA A 347 -0.79 1.94 3.37
CA ALA A 347 -0.33 3.32 3.44
C ALA A 347 1.17 3.40 3.76
N GLY A 348 1.64 2.55 4.66
CA GLY A 348 3.04 2.38 5.07
C GLY A 348 3.92 1.90 3.93
N ALA A 349 3.46 0.97 3.09
CA ALA A 349 4.19 0.56 1.90
C ALA A 349 4.43 1.72 0.93
N ILE A 350 3.40 2.56 0.71
CA ILE A 350 3.49 3.72 -0.18
C ILE A 350 4.42 4.79 0.44
N ALA A 351 4.18 5.16 1.70
CA ALA A 351 4.99 6.13 2.43
C ALA A 351 6.45 5.67 2.56
N GLY A 352 6.67 4.40 2.84
CA GLY A 352 7.98 3.77 2.93
C GLY A 352 8.74 3.76 1.60
N ALA A 353 8.06 3.45 0.50
CA ALA A 353 8.61 3.59 -0.84
C ALA A 353 8.95 5.05 -1.21
N TYR A 354 8.18 6.00 -0.67
CA TYR A 354 8.35 7.42 -0.94
C TYR A 354 9.45 8.09 -0.09
N TYR A 355 9.47 7.85 1.22
CA TYR A 355 10.41 8.48 2.16
C TYR A 355 11.67 7.66 2.40
N GLY A 356 11.58 6.33 2.22
CA GLY A 356 12.67 5.39 2.45
C GLY A 356 13.00 5.17 3.92
N MET A 357 13.99 4.30 4.16
CA MET A 357 14.47 3.95 5.51
C MET A 357 14.89 5.12 6.39
N ASP A 358 15.19 6.29 5.81
CA ASP A 358 15.57 7.47 6.58
C ASP A 358 14.42 7.97 7.48
N GLN A 359 13.16 7.59 7.19
CA GLN A 359 11.99 7.89 8.01
C GLN A 359 11.40 6.68 8.75
N VAL A 360 12.02 5.50 8.67
CA VAL A 360 11.62 4.34 9.47
C VAL A 360 12.35 4.43 10.82
N PRO A 361 11.67 4.76 11.94
CA PRO A 361 12.32 4.91 13.23
C PRO A 361 12.79 3.55 13.74
N GLU A 362 14.03 3.49 14.24
CA GLU A 362 14.59 2.26 14.81
C GLU A 362 13.73 1.72 15.95
N SER A 363 13.22 2.62 16.82
CA SER A 363 12.34 2.28 17.94
C SER A 363 11.04 1.60 17.50
N TRP A 364 10.49 1.99 16.35
CA TRP A 364 9.26 1.39 15.83
C TRP A 364 9.57 0.07 15.12
N GLN A 365 10.58 0.06 14.24
CA GLN A 365 10.97 -1.12 13.49
C GLN A 365 11.36 -2.27 14.43
N GLN A 366 12.22 -2.03 15.42
CA GLN A 366 12.67 -3.07 16.34
C GLN A 366 11.59 -3.55 17.32
N SER A 367 10.47 -2.82 17.44
CA SER A 367 9.32 -3.30 18.22
C SER A 367 8.58 -4.46 17.54
N CYS A 368 8.81 -4.67 16.24
CA CYS A 368 8.04 -5.57 15.39
C CYS A 368 8.72 -6.95 15.25
N GLU A 369 7.94 -8.01 15.37
CA GLU A 369 8.39 -9.39 15.22
C GLU A 369 9.04 -9.64 13.85
N GLY A 370 10.28 -10.15 13.84
CA GLY A 370 10.98 -10.53 12.63
C GLY A 370 11.41 -9.35 11.75
N TYR A 371 11.63 -8.17 12.34
CA TYR A 371 12.12 -7.00 11.61
C TYR A 371 13.45 -7.24 10.87
N GLU A 372 14.34 -8.05 11.45
CA GLU A 372 15.60 -8.44 10.79
C GLU A 372 15.33 -9.29 9.55
N GLU A 373 14.40 -10.25 9.61
CA GLU A 373 14.02 -11.08 8.47
C GLU A 373 13.44 -10.21 7.35
N THR A 374 12.53 -9.29 7.68
CA THR A 374 11.95 -8.35 6.71
C THR A 374 13.04 -7.51 6.04
N ASP A 375 14.01 -6.99 6.81
CA ASP A 375 15.12 -6.23 6.24
C ASP A 375 16.00 -7.07 5.31
N VAL A 376 16.28 -8.33 5.67
CA VAL A 376 17.04 -9.26 4.83
C VAL A 376 16.29 -9.57 3.53
N LEU A 377 14.98 -9.77 3.58
CA LEU A 377 14.14 -10.00 2.40
C LEU A 377 14.17 -8.77 1.46
N ALA A 378 14.00 -7.57 2.01
CA ALA A 378 14.09 -6.33 1.25
C ALA A 378 15.48 -6.17 0.60
N GLN A 379 16.56 -6.36 1.36
CA GLN A 379 17.91 -6.32 0.81
C GLN A 379 18.14 -7.36 -0.29
N SER A 380 17.56 -8.55 -0.16
CA SER A 380 17.66 -9.62 -1.15
C SER A 380 16.89 -9.27 -2.43
N LEU A 381 15.69 -8.70 -2.32
CA LEU A 381 14.92 -8.23 -3.48
C LEU A 381 15.70 -7.19 -4.28
N HIS A 382 16.27 -6.20 -3.58
CA HIS A 382 17.14 -5.21 -4.21
C HIS A 382 18.33 -5.87 -4.93
N ARG A 383 18.96 -6.87 -4.30
CA ARG A 383 20.10 -7.57 -4.90
C ARG A 383 19.74 -8.41 -6.12
N VAL A 384 18.54 -8.97 -6.20
CA VAL A 384 18.11 -9.85 -7.31
C VAL A 384 17.54 -9.03 -8.46
N PHE A 385 16.54 -8.19 -8.19
CA PHE A 385 15.73 -7.54 -9.23
C PHE A 385 16.23 -6.16 -9.64
N GLN A 386 17.04 -5.50 -8.79
CA GLN A 386 17.62 -4.19 -9.10
C GLN A 386 19.10 -4.31 -9.48
N LYS A 387 19.54 -5.47 -10.01
CA LYS A 387 20.89 -5.65 -10.55
C LYS A 387 21.09 -4.72 -11.76
N SER A 388 21.75 -3.60 -11.48
CA SER A 388 22.49 -2.76 -12.43
C SER A 388 21.72 -2.28 -13.67
N LEU A 389 21.06 -1.14 -13.51
CA LEU A 389 21.22 -0.03 -14.47
C LEU A 389 22.47 0.80 -14.09
#